data_AF-A0A6A3PS65-F1
#
_entry.id   AF-A0A6A3PS65-F1
#
_cell.length_a   1.000
_cell.length_b   1.000
_cell.length_c   1.000
_cell.angle_alpha   90.00
_cell.angle_beta   90.00
_cell.angle_gamma   90.00
#
_symmetry.space_group_name_H-M   'P 1'
#
loop_
_entity.id
_entity.type
_entity.pdbx_description
1 polymer ?
#
loop_
_entity_poly.entity_id
_entity_poly.type
_entity_poly.pdbx_seq_one_letter_code
_entity_poly.pdbx_strand_id
1 'polypeptide(L)'
;MGVDAERYGAYVQALIQDIGAKEKEVEDINTKLMTASDDEKKMLRASLQSMTGALESVKMSKANTKPRVCLYEVIATARDGLLRRTKLSSDIRKEEGHRRDLNHAVKDANVNVKWKQQLAFNNQDPAQQDAIANDVENAKEEVITKQLEADAQKERVSSLYLERDDFNNALSRMLDATSIVMPFVNLGEIDDDMLQVGITAQSTFMQFCEDWERR
;
A
#
# COMPACT_ATOMS: atom_id res chain seq x y z
N MET A 1 10.51 8.96 10.81
CA MET A 1 11.39 7.91 11.35
C MET A 1 10.51 6.70 11.61
N GLY A 2 10.67 5.62 10.85
CA GLY A 2 9.87 4.42 11.04
C GLY A 2 10.31 3.73 12.32
N VAL A 3 9.40 3.52 13.26
CA VAL A 3 9.67 2.72 14.45
C VAL A 3 9.67 1.27 13.98
N ASP A 4 10.85 0.68 13.98
CA ASP A 4 11.12 -0.70 13.56
C ASP A 4 10.35 -1.67 14.47
N ALA A 5 9.47 -2.49 13.88
CA ALA A 5 8.60 -3.40 14.62
C ALA A 5 9.39 -4.37 15.51
N GLU A 6 10.61 -4.75 15.09
CA GLU A 6 11.53 -5.59 15.87
C GLU A 6 12.05 -4.87 17.12
N ARG A 7 12.40 -3.58 16.99
CA ARG A 7 12.82 -2.76 18.14
C ARG A 7 11.69 -2.52 19.11
N TYR A 8 10.46 -2.42 18.60
CA TYR A 8 9.28 -2.23 19.44
C TYR A 8 8.85 -3.53 20.14
N GLY A 9 8.96 -4.69 19.48
CA GLY A 9 8.77 -6.00 20.08
C GLY A 9 9.75 -6.25 21.25
N ALA A 10 11.03 -5.91 21.05
CA ALA A 10 12.04 -5.95 22.13
C ALA A 10 11.70 -5.00 23.29
N TYR A 11 11.19 -3.80 23.00
CA TYR A 11 10.74 -2.84 24.01
C TYR A 11 9.56 -3.38 24.83
N VAL A 12 8.55 -3.98 24.19
CA VAL A 12 7.40 -4.60 24.88
C VAL A 12 7.85 -5.79 25.73
N GLN A 13 8.78 -6.60 25.25
CA GLN A 13 9.31 -7.73 26.00
C GLN A 13 10.12 -7.30 27.23
N ALA A 14 10.91 -6.23 27.10
CA ALA A 14 11.60 -5.60 28.23
C ALA A 14 10.60 -5.04 29.27
N LEU A 15 9.50 -4.41 28.84
CA LEU A 15 8.43 -3.95 29.75
C LEU A 15 7.75 -5.13 30.49
N ILE A 16 7.53 -6.26 29.84
CA ILE A 16 6.96 -7.46 30.47
C ILE A 16 7.89 -8.00 31.56
N GLN A 17 9.19 -8.06 31.29
CA GLN A 17 10.20 -8.49 32.26
C GLN A 17 10.30 -7.52 33.45
N ASP A 18 10.28 -6.21 33.21
CA ASP A 18 10.30 -5.18 34.26
C ASP A 18 9.05 -5.24 35.16
N ILE A 19 7.87 -5.48 34.59
CA ILE A 19 6.63 -5.70 35.35
C ILE A 19 6.75 -6.94 36.26
N GLY A 20 7.19 -8.07 35.70
CA GLY A 20 7.32 -9.31 36.46
C GLY A 20 8.34 -9.21 37.61
N ALA A 21 9.46 -8.51 37.40
CA ALA A 21 10.43 -8.24 38.45
C ALA A 21 9.85 -7.37 39.57
N LYS A 22 9.15 -6.28 39.21
CA LYS A 22 8.53 -5.36 40.19
C LYS A 22 7.36 -5.99 40.95
N GLU A 23 6.56 -6.84 40.32
CA GLU A 23 5.50 -7.60 41.01
C GLU A 23 6.08 -8.50 42.10
N LYS A 24 7.20 -9.16 41.81
CA LYS A 24 7.91 -10.00 42.78
C LYS A 24 8.51 -9.18 43.94
N GLU A 25 9.10 -8.03 43.66
CA GLU A 25 9.63 -7.15 44.72
C GLU A 25 8.52 -6.59 45.64
N VAL A 26 7.35 -6.27 45.07
CA VAL A 26 6.15 -5.88 45.84
C VAL A 26 5.68 -7.01 46.76
N GLU A 27 5.66 -8.26 46.27
CA GLU A 27 5.31 -9.44 47.04
C GLU A 27 6.31 -9.71 48.19
N ASP A 28 7.61 -9.53 47.94
CA ASP A 28 8.67 -9.66 48.95
C ASP A 28 8.55 -8.60 50.06
N ILE A 29 8.23 -7.34 49.70
CA ILE A 29 8.02 -6.26 50.68
C ILE A 29 6.78 -6.52 51.53
N ASN A 30 5.68 -6.99 50.92
CA ASN A 30 4.47 -7.38 51.64
C ASN A 30 4.72 -8.51 52.62
N THR A 31 5.53 -9.50 52.25
CA THR A 31 5.93 -10.60 53.13
C THR A 31 6.76 -10.10 54.31
N LYS A 32 7.73 -9.20 54.07
CA LYS A 32 8.56 -8.59 55.13
C LYS A 32 7.74 -7.73 56.09
N LEU A 33 6.71 -7.03 55.61
CA LEU A 33 5.82 -6.22 56.43
C LEU A 33 5.09 -7.03 57.53
N MET A 34 4.85 -8.32 57.30
CA MET A 34 4.18 -9.20 58.27
C MET A 34 5.03 -9.50 59.50
N THR A 35 6.35 -9.41 59.40
CA THR A 35 7.29 -9.77 60.47
C THR A 35 8.19 -8.62 60.94
N ALA A 36 8.11 -7.46 60.28
CA ALA A 36 8.95 -6.29 60.57
C ALA A 36 8.56 -5.57 61.88
N SER A 37 9.52 -4.87 62.48
CA SER A 37 9.28 -3.96 63.59
C SER A 37 8.49 -2.71 63.15
N ASP A 38 7.93 -1.95 64.10
CA ASP A 38 7.05 -0.82 63.76
C ASP A 38 7.77 0.35 63.06
N ASP A 39 9.05 0.58 63.36
CA ASP A 39 9.88 1.56 62.67
C ASP A 39 10.20 1.12 61.23
N GLU A 40 10.48 -0.17 61.02
CA GLU A 40 10.71 -0.76 59.71
C GLU A 40 9.43 -0.76 58.85
N LYS A 41 8.27 -1.03 59.45
CA LYS A 41 6.97 -0.99 58.75
C LYS A 41 6.69 0.38 58.14
N LYS A 42 7.09 1.48 58.80
CA LYS A 42 6.89 2.83 58.26
C LYS A 42 7.68 3.06 56.98
N MET A 43 8.95 2.63 56.94
CA MET A 43 9.78 2.73 55.73
C MET A 43 9.31 1.79 54.62
N LEU A 44 8.99 0.54 54.97
CA LEU A 44 8.50 -0.47 54.02
C LEU A 44 7.18 -0.06 53.36
N ARG A 45 6.25 0.58 54.09
CA ARG A 45 5.00 1.11 53.51
C ARG A 45 5.23 2.25 52.51
N ALA A 46 6.17 3.16 52.79
CA ALA A 46 6.50 4.24 51.87
C ALA A 46 7.15 3.70 50.57
N SER A 47 8.06 2.72 50.70
CA SER A 47 8.63 2.01 49.56
C SER A 47 7.57 1.27 48.74
N LEU A 48 6.65 0.56 49.41
CA LEU A 48 5.55 -0.15 48.77
C LEU A 48 4.66 0.81 47.95
N GLN A 49 4.30 1.97 48.51
CA GLN A 49 3.46 2.94 47.82
C GLN A 49 4.14 3.51 46.56
N SER A 50 5.43 3.85 46.66
CA SER A 50 6.22 4.33 45.52
C SER A 50 6.35 3.28 44.42
N MET A 51 6.64 2.03 44.78
CA MET A 51 6.77 0.92 43.84
C MET A 51 5.44 0.53 43.19
N THR A 52 4.33 0.59 43.94
CA THR A 52 2.99 0.36 43.40
C THR A 52 2.64 1.39 42.34
N GLY A 53 2.90 2.68 42.59
CA GLY A 53 2.68 3.73 41.58
C GLY A 53 3.59 3.60 40.35
N ALA A 54 4.85 3.19 40.54
CA ALA A 54 5.75 2.90 39.43
C ALA A 54 5.29 1.70 38.60
N LEU A 55 4.78 0.65 39.25
CA LEU A 55 4.24 -0.55 38.60
C LEU A 55 2.98 -0.23 37.80
N GLU A 56 2.05 0.56 38.36
CA GLU A 56 0.86 1.04 37.65
C GLU A 56 1.23 1.87 36.42
N SER A 57 2.21 2.76 36.53
CA SER A 57 2.73 3.55 35.40
C SER A 57 3.29 2.67 34.27
N VAL A 58 4.08 1.63 34.61
CA VAL A 58 4.62 0.69 33.62
C VAL A 58 3.52 -0.21 33.02
N LYS A 59 2.53 -0.64 33.81
CA LYS A 59 1.37 -1.40 33.32
C LYS A 59 0.52 -0.58 32.34
N MET A 60 0.28 0.70 32.64
CA MET A 60 -0.41 1.62 31.74
C MET A 60 0.39 1.89 30.46
N SER A 61 1.72 2.03 30.57
CA SER A 61 2.61 2.12 29.40
C SER A 61 2.51 0.89 28.50
N LYS A 62 2.50 -0.32 29.08
CA LYS A 62 2.30 -1.59 28.35
C LYS A 62 0.89 -1.73 27.76
N ALA A 63 -0.16 -1.27 28.43
CA ALA A 63 -1.51 -1.30 27.86
C ALA A 63 -1.60 -0.44 26.59
N ASN A 64 -0.88 0.68 26.56
CA ASN A 64 -0.85 1.61 25.43
C ASN A 64 0.10 1.21 24.29
N THR A 65 0.97 0.20 24.46
CA THR A 65 1.92 -0.19 23.40
C THR A 65 1.30 -1.06 22.32
N LYS A 66 0.41 -2.01 22.67
CA LYS A 66 -0.20 -2.92 21.68
C LYS A 66 -1.10 -2.16 20.67
N PRO A 67 -2.02 -1.27 21.10
CA PRO A 67 -2.79 -0.45 20.17
C PRO A 67 -1.87 0.36 19.24
N ARG A 68 -0.86 1.04 19.79
CA ARG A 68 0.06 1.88 18.99
C ARG A 68 0.80 1.11 17.89
N VAL A 69 1.25 -0.12 18.14
CA VAL A 69 1.90 -0.96 17.10
C VAL A 69 0.95 -1.23 15.95
N CYS A 70 -0.26 -1.70 16.26
CA CYS A 70 -1.27 -1.99 15.24
C CYS A 70 -1.61 -0.73 14.41
N LEU A 71 -1.63 0.46 15.03
CA LEU A 71 -1.84 1.71 14.28
C LEU A 71 -0.72 2.06 13.32
N TYR A 72 0.52 1.84 13.72
CA TYR A 72 1.66 2.05 12.84
C TYR A 72 1.62 1.11 11.65
N GLU A 73 1.18 -0.14 11.85
CA GLU A 73 0.97 -1.10 10.76
C GLU A 73 -0.14 -0.66 9.81
N VAL A 74 -1.29 -0.22 10.33
CA VAL A 74 -2.39 0.37 9.53
C VAL A 74 -1.88 1.54 8.68
N ILE A 75 -1.15 2.48 9.28
CA ILE A 75 -0.59 3.65 8.57
C ILE A 75 0.45 3.23 7.52
N ALA A 76 1.30 2.26 7.86
CA ALA A 76 2.31 1.73 6.93
C ALA A 76 1.65 1.09 5.71
N THR A 77 0.60 0.29 5.90
CA THR A 77 -0.18 -0.33 4.82
C THR A 77 -0.85 0.73 3.94
N ALA A 78 -1.46 1.77 4.53
CA ALA A 78 -2.06 2.87 3.77
C ALA A 78 -1.02 3.63 2.92
N ARG A 79 0.18 3.85 3.49
CA ARG A 79 1.30 4.48 2.77
C ARG A 79 1.79 3.61 1.62
N ASP A 80 1.95 2.31 1.84
CA ASP A 80 2.34 1.36 0.78
C ASP A 80 1.30 1.35 -0.35
N GLY A 81 0.01 1.35 -0.01
CA GLY A 81 -1.09 1.47 -0.97
C GLY A 81 -0.99 2.74 -1.83
N LEU A 82 -0.66 3.90 -1.24
CA LEU A 82 -0.46 5.15 -1.99
C LEU A 82 0.74 5.08 -2.95
N LEU A 83 1.82 4.39 -2.58
CA LEU A 83 2.97 4.18 -3.45
C LEU A 83 2.60 3.28 -4.64
N ARG A 84 1.90 2.18 -4.38
CA ARG A 84 1.37 1.27 -5.42
C ARG A 84 0.45 1.99 -6.40
N ARG A 85 -0.48 2.84 -5.91
CA ARG A 85 -1.33 3.70 -6.76
C ARG A 85 -0.50 4.59 -7.69
N THR A 86 0.57 5.18 -7.15
CA THR A 86 1.45 6.07 -7.91
C THR A 86 2.18 5.31 -9.01
N LYS A 87 2.65 4.09 -8.71
CA LYS A 87 3.28 3.19 -9.66
C LYS A 87 2.32 2.80 -10.78
N LEU A 88 1.12 2.33 -10.45
CA LEU A 88 0.08 1.98 -11.43
C LEU A 88 -0.29 3.16 -12.35
N SER A 89 -0.43 4.36 -11.77
CA SER A 89 -0.66 5.58 -12.55
C SER A 89 0.49 5.91 -13.50
N SER A 90 1.73 5.60 -13.11
CA SER A 90 2.91 5.78 -13.97
C SER A 90 2.93 4.79 -15.12
N ASP A 91 2.60 3.53 -14.85
CA ASP A 91 2.58 2.48 -15.86
C ASP A 91 1.46 2.74 -16.89
N ILE A 92 0.26 3.14 -16.46
CA ILE A 92 -0.81 3.60 -17.35
C ILE A 92 -0.33 4.72 -18.28
N ARG A 93 0.38 5.73 -17.75
CA ARG A 93 0.89 6.84 -18.59
C ARG A 93 1.87 6.37 -19.66
N LYS A 94 2.70 5.36 -19.37
CA LYS A 94 3.64 4.78 -20.33
C LYS A 94 2.90 4.02 -21.42
N GLU A 95 1.97 3.14 -21.03
CA GLU A 95 1.16 2.36 -21.97
C GLU A 95 0.28 3.26 -22.86
N GLU A 96 -0.24 4.35 -22.29
CA GLU A 96 -0.99 5.37 -23.02
C GLU A 96 -0.09 6.17 -23.98
N GLY A 97 1.20 6.36 -23.63
CA GLY A 97 2.22 6.87 -24.55
C GLY A 97 2.41 5.94 -25.75
N HIS A 98 2.65 4.65 -25.48
CA HIS A 98 2.82 3.65 -26.53
C HIS A 98 1.57 3.54 -27.44
N ARG A 99 0.37 3.62 -26.85
CA ARG A 99 -0.90 3.68 -27.60
C ARG A 99 -0.94 4.87 -28.56
N ARG A 100 -0.46 6.05 -28.16
CA ARG A 100 -0.41 7.21 -29.06
C ARG A 100 0.57 6.99 -30.20
N ASP A 101 1.75 6.44 -29.91
CA ASP A 101 2.78 6.17 -30.92
C ASP A 101 2.28 5.19 -31.99
N LEU A 102 1.61 4.11 -31.58
CA LEU A 102 0.98 3.15 -32.51
C LEU A 102 -0.12 3.82 -33.36
N ASN A 103 -0.96 4.66 -32.76
CA ASN A 103 -1.96 5.41 -33.52
C ASN A 103 -1.34 6.37 -34.55
N HIS A 104 -0.20 6.97 -34.23
CA HIS A 104 0.56 7.77 -35.20
C HIS A 104 1.12 6.89 -36.33
N ALA A 105 1.71 5.74 -36.00
CA ALA A 105 2.24 4.81 -37.00
C ALA A 105 1.15 4.29 -37.96
N VAL A 106 -0.06 4.03 -37.47
CA VAL A 106 -1.23 3.67 -38.30
C VAL A 106 -1.61 4.81 -39.25
N LYS A 107 -1.61 6.06 -38.78
CA LYS A 107 -1.91 7.22 -39.62
C LYS A 107 -0.86 7.38 -40.72
N ASP A 108 0.42 7.25 -40.37
CA ASP A 108 1.53 7.37 -41.34
C ASP A 108 1.47 6.26 -42.39
N ALA A 109 1.18 5.02 -41.98
CA ALA A 109 0.98 3.91 -42.91
C ALA A 109 -0.21 4.15 -43.86
N ASN A 110 -1.32 4.70 -43.35
CA ASN A 110 -2.47 5.07 -44.18
C ASN A 110 -2.14 6.19 -45.17
N VAL A 111 -1.33 7.18 -44.78
CA VAL A 111 -0.84 8.22 -45.69
C VAL A 111 0.02 7.59 -46.79
N ASN A 112 0.89 6.64 -46.45
CA ASN A 112 1.71 5.90 -47.41
C ASN A 112 0.86 5.13 -48.45
N VAL A 113 -0.20 4.44 -48.02
CA VAL A 113 -1.16 3.77 -48.92
C VAL A 113 -1.76 4.77 -49.91
N LYS A 114 -2.25 5.92 -49.43
CA LYS A 114 -2.85 6.95 -50.29
C LYS A 114 -1.83 7.50 -51.30
N TRP A 115 -0.60 7.73 -50.86
CA TRP A 115 0.47 8.20 -51.75
C TRP A 115 0.78 7.18 -52.85
N LYS A 116 0.91 5.89 -52.50
CA LYS A 116 1.13 4.82 -53.49
C LYS A 116 -0.06 4.64 -54.44
N GLN A 117 -1.30 4.75 -53.95
CA GLN A 117 -2.50 4.72 -54.81
C GLN A 117 -2.51 5.88 -55.80
N GLN A 118 -2.14 7.07 -55.36
CA GLN A 118 -2.04 8.23 -56.25
C GLN A 118 -0.96 8.05 -57.31
N LEU A 119 0.18 7.46 -56.95
CA LEU A 119 1.22 7.10 -57.92
C LEU A 119 0.72 6.09 -58.95
N ALA A 120 0.00 5.05 -58.51
CA ALA A 120 -0.59 4.06 -59.42
C ALA A 120 -1.54 4.72 -60.42
N PHE A 121 -2.39 5.63 -59.95
CA PHE A 121 -3.34 6.36 -60.79
C PHE A 121 -2.66 7.29 -61.81
N ASN A 122 -1.57 7.95 -61.40
CA ASN A 122 -0.85 8.89 -62.25
C ASN A 122 0.07 8.20 -63.27
N ASN A 123 0.42 6.93 -63.07
CA ASN A 123 1.34 6.21 -63.95
C ASN A 123 0.60 5.53 -65.12
N GLN A 124 0.88 5.99 -66.33
CA GLN A 124 0.24 5.51 -67.57
C GLN A 124 0.97 4.33 -68.23
N ASP A 125 2.13 3.91 -67.70
CA ASP A 125 2.90 2.77 -68.21
C ASP A 125 2.29 1.44 -67.70
N PRO A 126 1.71 0.60 -68.59
CA PRO A 126 1.09 -0.66 -68.21
C PRO A 126 2.07 -1.65 -67.54
N ALA A 127 3.36 -1.62 -67.92
CA ALA A 127 4.36 -2.52 -67.36
C ALA A 127 4.71 -2.17 -65.89
N GLN A 128 4.45 -0.93 -65.48
CA GLN A 128 4.71 -0.46 -64.11
C GLN A 128 3.46 -0.51 -63.22
N GLN A 129 2.25 -0.59 -63.80
CA GLN A 129 0.99 -0.62 -63.04
C GLN A 129 0.88 -1.84 -62.12
N ASP A 130 1.28 -3.03 -62.57
CA ASP A 130 1.22 -4.26 -61.76
C ASP A 130 2.17 -4.20 -60.55
N ALA A 131 3.37 -3.65 -60.73
CA ALA A 131 4.34 -3.48 -59.66
C ALA A 131 3.84 -2.51 -58.58
N ILE A 132 3.25 -1.37 -59.00
CA ILE A 132 2.71 -0.37 -58.07
C ILE A 132 1.44 -0.90 -57.38
N ALA A 133 0.62 -1.71 -58.06
CA ALA A 133 -0.54 -2.35 -57.45
C ALA A 133 -0.13 -3.30 -56.31
N ASN A 134 0.92 -4.11 -56.51
CA ASN A 134 1.49 -4.94 -55.44
C ASN A 134 2.04 -4.09 -54.29
N ASP A 135 2.70 -2.97 -54.57
CA ASP A 135 3.22 -2.06 -53.54
C ASP A 135 2.11 -1.40 -52.71
N VAL A 136 0.97 -1.11 -53.33
CA VAL A 136 -0.24 -0.62 -52.65
C VAL A 136 -0.79 -1.70 -51.74
N GLU A 137 -0.88 -2.94 -52.21
CA GLU A 137 -1.42 -4.05 -51.41
C GLU A 137 -0.52 -4.34 -50.19
N ASN A 138 0.80 -4.39 -50.38
CA ASN A 138 1.77 -4.51 -49.29
C ASN A 138 1.62 -3.38 -48.26
N ALA A 139 1.39 -2.14 -48.72
CA ALA A 139 1.17 -1.01 -47.81
C ALA A 139 -0.16 -1.12 -47.04
N LYS A 140 -1.21 -1.70 -47.63
CA LYS A 140 -2.47 -1.98 -46.91
C LYS A 140 -2.28 -3.07 -45.85
N GLU A 141 -1.53 -4.12 -46.16
CA GLU A 141 -1.20 -5.17 -45.17
C GLU A 141 -0.42 -4.58 -43.97
N GLU A 142 0.49 -3.63 -44.22
CA GLU A 142 1.19 -2.91 -43.17
C GLU A 142 0.23 -2.10 -42.28
N VAL A 143 -0.76 -1.42 -42.89
CA VAL A 143 -1.81 -0.71 -42.13
C VAL A 143 -2.61 -1.67 -41.25
N ILE A 144 -3.04 -2.82 -41.79
CA ILE A 144 -3.80 -3.82 -41.04
C ILE A 144 -2.98 -4.31 -39.83
N THR A 145 -1.71 -4.64 -40.04
CA THR A 145 -0.82 -5.12 -38.98
C THR A 145 -0.68 -4.10 -37.86
N LYS A 146 -0.37 -2.84 -38.20
CA LYS A 146 -0.24 -1.75 -37.21
C LYS A 146 -1.56 -1.44 -36.52
N GLN A 147 -2.69 -1.59 -37.21
CA GLN A 147 -4.02 -1.38 -36.63
C GLN A 147 -4.31 -2.44 -35.57
N LEU A 148 -4.00 -3.71 -35.84
CA LEU A 148 -4.14 -4.81 -34.87
C LEU A 148 -3.27 -4.57 -33.63
N GLU A 149 -2.03 -4.09 -33.80
CA GLU A 149 -1.16 -3.71 -32.68
C GLU A 149 -1.75 -2.56 -31.86
N ALA A 150 -2.27 -1.51 -32.52
CA ALA A 150 -2.89 -0.37 -31.87
C ALA A 150 -4.16 -0.76 -31.08
N ASP A 151 -4.97 -1.67 -31.63
CA ASP A 151 -6.18 -2.17 -30.98
C ASP A 151 -5.85 -3.05 -29.77
N ALA A 152 -4.88 -3.96 -29.89
CA ALA A 152 -4.38 -4.75 -28.77
C ALA A 152 -3.83 -3.84 -27.65
N GLN A 153 -3.12 -2.77 -28.01
CA GLN A 153 -2.60 -1.82 -27.04
C GLN A 153 -3.72 -1.02 -26.36
N LYS A 154 -4.78 -0.66 -27.09
CA LYS A 154 -5.96 0.01 -26.53
C LYS A 154 -6.67 -0.87 -25.49
N GLU A 155 -6.79 -2.17 -25.75
CA GLU A 155 -7.36 -3.12 -24.79
C GLU A 155 -6.51 -3.22 -23.52
N ARG A 156 -5.18 -3.32 -23.64
CA ARG A 156 -4.26 -3.33 -22.49
C ARG A 156 -4.41 -2.10 -21.61
N VAL A 157 -4.39 -0.90 -22.21
CA VAL A 157 -4.60 0.36 -21.49
C VAL A 157 -5.96 0.35 -20.78
N SER A 158 -7.01 -0.14 -21.44
CA SER A 158 -8.36 -0.20 -20.86
C SER A 158 -8.41 -1.15 -19.64
N SER A 159 -7.73 -2.29 -19.70
CA SER A 159 -7.58 -3.21 -18.56
C SER A 159 -6.91 -2.53 -17.37
N LEU A 160 -5.80 -1.82 -17.61
CA LEU A 160 -5.06 -1.12 -16.55
C LEU A 160 -5.91 -0.03 -15.87
N TYR A 161 -6.79 0.65 -16.61
CA TYR A 161 -7.72 1.60 -16.00
C TYR A 161 -8.74 0.92 -15.08
N LEU A 162 -9.26 -0.24 -15.47
CA LEU A 162 -10.17 -1.03 -14.62
C LEU A 162 -9.45 -1.50 -13.34
N GLU A 163 -8.24 -2.06 -13.47
CA GLU A 163 -7.41 -2.45 -12.33
C GLU A 163 -7.12 -1.28 -11.39
N ARG A 164 -6.87 -0.10 -11.94
CA ARG A 164 -6.66 1.13 -11.15
C ARG A 164 -7.90 1.54 -10.39
N ASP A 165 -9.07 1.43 -10.99
CA ASP A 165 -10.32 1.82 -10.34
C ASP A 165 -10.67 0.86 -9.21
N ASP A 166 -10.49 -0.45 -9.41
CA ASP A 166 -10.60 -1.46 -8.36
C ASP A 166 -9.62 -1.18 -7.21
N PHE A 167 -8.35 -0.93 -7.53
CA PHE A 167 -7.33 -0.60 -6.54
C PHE A 167 -7.66 0.68 -5.77
N ASN A 168 -8.11 1.73 -6.46
CA ASN A 168 -8.50 2.99 -5.83
C ASN A 168 -9.70 2.81 -4.89
N ASN A 169 -10.68 2.00 -5.26
CA ASN A 169 -11.82 1.69 -4.42
C ASN A 169 -11.40 0.98 -3.13
N ALA A 170 -10.50 0.00 -3.23
CA ALA A 170 -9.95 -0.69 -2.06
C ALA A 170 -9.11 0.25 -1.18
N LEU A 171 -8.24 1.05 -1.80
CA LEU A 171 -7.38 2.00 -1.08
C LEU A 171 -8.20 3.11 -0.40
N SER A 172 -9.28 3.59 -1.02
CA SER A 172 -10.13 4.63 -0.42
C SER A 172 -10.70 4.16 0.92
N ARG A 173 -11.22 2.93 0.98
CA ARG A 173 -11.73 2.34 2.23
C ARG A 173 -10.66 2.23 3.30
N MET A 174 -9.44 1.86 2.90
CA MET A 174 -8.29 1.82 3.80
C MET A 174 -7.92 3.21 4.33
N LEU A 175 -7.92 4.23 3.47
CA LEU A 175 -7.61 5.61 3.83
C LEU A 175 -8.70 6.23 4.72
N ASP A 176 -9.98 5.92 4.47
CA ASP A 176 -11.10 6.35 5.30
C ASP A 176 -10.94 5.79 6.72
N ALA A 177 -10.68 4.49 6.87
CA ALA A 177 -10.40 3.89 8.16
C ALA A 177 -9.15 4.49 8.82
N THR A 178 -8.07 4.70 8.07
CA THR A 178 -6.85 5.32 8.60
C THR A 178 -7.13 6.74 9.11
N SER A 179 -7.99 7.51 8.44
CA SER A 179 -8.34 8.88 8.83
C SER A 179 -9.09 8.95 10.16
N ILE A 180 -9.88 7.93 10.49
CA ILE A 180 -10.58 7.81 11.78
C ILE A 180 -9.58 7.61 12.91
N VAL A 181 -8.52 6.84 12.66
CA VAL A 181 -7.64 6.36 13.72
C VAL A 181 -6.37 7.21 13.88
N MET A 182 -5.95 7.92 12.83
CA MET A 182 -4.75 8.79 12.81
C MET A 182 -4.72 9.87 13.92
N PRO A 183 -5.81 10.57 14.28
CA PRO A 183 -5.78 11.61 15.31
C PRO A 183 -5.37 11.09 16.69
N PHE A 184 -5.60 9.82 16.98
CA PHE A 184 -5.47 9.24 18.32
C PHE A 184 -4.12 8.55 18.57
N VAL A 185 -3.32 8.34 17.51
CA VAL A 185 -1.99 7.69 17.57
C VAL A 185 -1.07 8.39 18.58
N ASN A 186 -1.12 9.72 18.63
CA ASN A 186 -0.28 10.54 19.52
C ASN A 186 -0.94 10.86 20.87
N LEU A 187 -2.26 10.72 20.96
CA LEU A 187 -3.02 11.06 22.18
C LEU A 187 -3.07 9.90 23.18
N GLY A 188 -2.87 8.65 22.71
CA GLY A 188 -3.01 7.48 23.60
C GLY A 188 -4.46 7.24 24.03
N GLU A 189 -5.41 7.88 23.36
CA GLU A 189 -6.85 7.83 23.60
C GLU A 189 -7.52 7.00 22.51
N ILE A 190 -7.06 5.76 22.30
CA ILE A 190 -7.70 4.84 21.37
C ILE A 190 -8.43 3.77 22.18
N ASP A 191 -9.72 3.65 21.90
CA ASP A 191 -10.52 2.53 22.35
C ASP A 191 -10.36 1.33 21.40
N ASP A 192 -10.77 0.16 21.88
CA ASP A 192 -10.65 -1.09 21.14
C ASP A 192 -11.49 -1.10 19.85
N ASP A 193 -12.59 -0.36 19.80
CA ASP A 193 -13.48 -0.29 18.64
C ASP A 193 -12.83 0.47 17.48
N MET A 194 -12.21 1.63 17.76
CA MET A 194 -11.45 2.41 16.78
C MET A 194 -10.24 1.63 16.27
N LEU A 195 -9.55 0.91 17.16
CA LEU A 195 -8.45 0.04 16.79
C LEU A 195 -8.91 -1.08 15.85
N GLN A 196 -10.06 -1.70 16.16
CA GLN A 196 -10.63 -2.79 15.36
C GLN A 196 -11.04 -2.32 13.96
N VAL A 197 -11.56 -1.10 13.81
CA VAL A 197 -11.86 -0.51 12.50
C VAL A 197 -10.59 -0.41 11.64
N GLY A 198 -9.50 0.11 12.21
CA GLY A 198 -8.21 0.21 11.51
C GLY A 198 -7.66 -1.15 11.09
N ILE A 199 -7.63 -2.11 12.01
CA ILE A 199 -7.13 -3.48 11.76
C ILE A 199 -7.97 -4.17 10.68
N THR A 200 -9.30 -4.07 10.76
CA THR A 200 -10.20 -4.73 9.80
C THR A 200 -10.00 -4.17 8.39
N ALA A 201 -9.86 -2.84 8.27
CA ALA A 201 -9.59 -2.20 6.99
C ALA A 201 -8.22 -2.60 6.43
N GLN A 202 -7.19 -2.66 7.29
CA GLN A 202 -5.85 -3.12 6.91
C GLN A 202 -5.87 -4.55 6.39
N SER A 203 -6.44 -5.50 7.15
CA SER A 203 -6.51 -6.91 6.74
C SER A 203 -7.29 -7.08 5.44
N THR A 204 -8.40 -6.36 5.28
CA THR A 204 -9.20 -6.39 4.04
C THR A 204 -8.41 -5.86 2.84
N PHE A 205 -7.67 -4.76 3.02
CA PHE A 205 -6.85 -4.18 1.97
C PHE A 205 -5.65 -5.06 1.62
N MET A 206 -5.00 -5.67 2.60
CA MET A 206 -3.91 -6.63 2.37
C MET A 206 -4.40 -7.86 1.59
N GLN A 207 -5.54 -8.43 1.99
CA GLN A 207 -6.15 -9.54 1.25
C GLN A 207 -6.45 -9.14 -0.19
N PHE A 208 -7.01 -7.95 -0.40
CA PHE A 208 -7.21 -7.40 -1.74
C PHE A 208 -5.89 -7.32 -2.52
N CYS A 209 -4.82 -6.79 -1.93
CA CYS A 209 -3.51 -6.69 -2.59
C CYS A 209 -2.95 -8.07 -2.96
N GLU A 210 -3.05 -9.07 -2.09
CA GLU A 210 -2.62 -10.44 -2.40
C GLU A 210 -3.41 -11.05 -3.55
N ASP A 211 -4.74 -10.87 -3.54
CA ASP A 211 -5.60 -11.41 -4.60
C ASP A 211 -5.44 -10.64 -5.91
N TRP A 212 -5.10 -9.36 -5.84
CA TRP A 212 -4.80 -8.51 -7.00
C TRP A 212 -3.45 -8.88 -7.63
N GLU A 213 -2.42 -9.14 -6.83
CA GLU A 213 -1.09 -9.56 -7.32
C GLU A 213 -1.07 -10.97 -7.92
N ARG A 214 -2.05 -11.82 -7.60
CA ARG A 214 -2.18 -13.18 -8.16
C ARG A 214 -2.86 -13.24 -9.52
N ARG A 215 -3.49 -12.15 -9.98
CA ARG A 215 -4.17 -12.06 -11.29
C ARG A 215 -3.18 -11.70 -12.39
#